data_AF-A0A6J6IUV0-F1
#
_entry.id   AF-A0A6J6IUV0-F1
#
_cell.length_a   1.000
_cell.length_b   1.000
_cell.length_c   1.000
_cell.angle_alpha   90.00
_cell.angle_beta   90.00
_cell.angle_gamma   90.00
#
_symmetry.space_group_name_H-M   'P 1'
#
loop_
_entity.id
_entity.type
_entity.pdbx_description
1 polymer ?
#
loop_
_entity_poly.entity_id
_entity_poly.type
_entity_poly.pdbx_seq_one_letter_code
_entity_poly.pdbx_strand_id
1 'polypeptide(L)'
;MPSVRMCARCVKPSTTLNGDMSIFGSGGCELCEAARMSEWFYEDDECWIAECESCAVPMVVWREHNANPSDEVKTRLHEKLEKVVEEFFDFEMRIDNNMRTIPDHYHAHARPKGGFYGYGLRRAK
;
A
#
# COMPACT_ATOMS: atom_id res chain seq x y z
N MET A 1 7.60 58.13 40.89
CA MET A 1 6.45 57.96 39.98
C MET A 1 6.94 57.26 38.71
N PRO A 2 6.12 56.41 38.09
CA PRO A 2 6.42 54.99 37.83
C PRO A 2 6.88 54.69 36.38
N SER A 3 6.87 53.41 36.02
CA SER A 3 6.95 52.81 34.66
C SER A 3 8.38 52.39 34.25
N VAL A 4 8.72 51.15 33.85
CA VAL A 4 7.96 49.96 33.41
C VAL A 4 8.81 48.70 33.69
N ARG A 5 8.16 47.62 34.11
CA ARG A 5 8.68 46.24 34.09
C ARG A 5 8.81 45.73 32.64
N MET A 6 9.91 45.08 32.29
CA MET A 6 9.83 44.00 31.28
C MET A 6 10.97 42.99 31.44
N CYS A 7 10.57 41.74 31.66
CA CYS A 7 11.42 40.55 31.77
C CYS A 7 12.25 40.35 30.50
N ALA A 8 13.57 40.18 30.66
CA ALA A 8 14.41 39.63 29.61
C ALA A 8 14.02 38.16 29.37
N ARG A 9 13.47 37.92 28.18
CA ARG A 9 13.18 36.59 27.61
C ARG A 9 14.46 35.77 27.50
N CYS A 10 14.47 34.60 28.13
CA CYS A 10 15.39 33.52 27.77
C CYS A 10 14.81 32.84 26.51
N VAL A 11 15.26 33.28 25.32
CA VAL A 11 14.90 32.63 24.05
C VAL A 11 15.82 31.41 23.91
N LYS A 12 15.27 30.21 24.15
CA LYS A 12 15.93 28.96 23.79
C LYS A 12 15.80 28.71 22.28
N PRO A 13 16.80 28.09 21.65
CA PRO A 13 16.82 27.87 20.21
C PRO A 13 15.69 26.93 19.76
N SER A 14 15.21 27.24 18.56
CA SER A 14 14.24 26.52 17.74
C SER A 14 14.57 25.03 17.61
N THR A 15 13.84 24.18 18.32
CA THR A 15 13.59 22.79 17.92
C THR A 15 12.21 22.74 17.28
N THR A 16 12.20 22.61 15.96
CA THR A 16 11.01 22.29 15.18
C THR A 16 10.53 20.91 15.60
N LEU A 17 9.42 20.86 16.34
CA LEU A 17 8.62 19.65 16.56
C LEU A 17 7.35 19.77 15.71
N ASN A 18 6.95 18.63 15.16
CA ASN A 18 5.64 18.31 14.57
C ASN A 18 5.47 18.82 13.12
N GLY A 19 4.95 18.04 12.18
CA GLY A 19 4.27 16.76 12.26
C GLY A 19 3.75 16.48 10.84
N ASP A 20 3.69 15.20 10.51
CA ASP A 20 2.83 14.61 9.51
C ASP A 20 1.58 15.46 9.22
N MET A 21 1.49 16.04 8.03
CA MET A 21 0.27 16.71 7.58
C MET A 21 -0.71 15.65 7.08
N SER A 22 -1.23 14.88 8.03
CA SER A 22 -2.30 13.90 7.91
C SER A 22 -3.62 14.63 7.63
N ILE A 23 -3.94 14.83 6.34
CA ILE A 23 -5.23 15.39 5.88
C ILE A 23 -6.04 14.31 5.13
N PHE A 24 -6.07 13.10 5.68
CA PHE A 24 -7.09 12.08 5.37
C PHE A 24 -7.50 11.39 6.67
N GLY A 25 -8.75 10.96 6.76
CA GLY A 25 -9.52 10.74 7.99
C GLY A 25 -8.86 9.90 9.09
N SER A 26 -9.40 10.03 10.30
CA SER A 26 -8.98 9.34 11.55
C SER A 26 -9.12 7.81 11.55
N GLY A 27 -8.56 7.12 10.57
CA GLY A 27 -8.42 5.66 10.51
C GLY A 27 -7.11 5.33 9.79
N GLY A 28 -6.34 4.38 10.32
CA GLY A 28 -5.07 3.98 9.71
C GLY A 28 -5.24 3.44 8.28
N CYS A 29 -4.12 3.30 7.56
CA CYS A 29 -4.14 2.64 6.27
C CYS A 29 -4.36 1.13 6.44
N GLU A 30 -5.44 0.59 5.86
CA GLU A 30 -5.80 -0.83 5.95
C GLU A 30 -4.71 -1.75 5.35
N LEU A 31 -3.97 -1.26 4.35
CA LEU A 31 -2.84 -1.97 3.74
C LEU A 31 -1.61 -2.02 4.65
N CYS A 32 -1.45 -1.03 5.54
CA CYS A 32 -0.42 -1.05 6.59
C CYS A 32 -0.78 -1.99 7.73
N GLU A 33 -2.06 -2.04 8.10
CA GLU A 33 -2.54 -3.00 9.11
C GLU A 33 -2.33 -4.45 8.63
N ALA A 34 -2.49 -4.69 7.32
CA ALA A 34 -2.27 -5.98 6.68
C ALA A 34 -3.06 -7.11 7.37
N ALA A 35 -4.30 -6.81 7.75
CA ALA A 35 -5.22 -7.78 8.33
C ALA A 35 -5.45 -8.93 7.33
N ARG A 36 -5.29 -10.18 7.80
CA ARG A 36 -5.43 -11.38 6.98
C ARG A 36 -6.90 -11.78 6.77
N MET A 37 -7.64 -10.92 6.05
CA MET A 37 -9.08 -11.12 5.80
C MET A 37 -9.36 -12.07 4.63
N SER A 38 -8.47 -12.11 3.64
CA SER A 38 -8.52 -13.01 2.49
C SER A 38 -7.36 -14.01 2.50
N GLU A 39 -7.33 -14.90 1.52
CA GLU A 39 -6.21 -15.83 1.35
C GLU A 39 -4.92 -15.08 1.00
N TRP A 40 -3.84 -15.45 1.67
CA TRP A 40 -2.49 -14.96 1.42
C TRP A 40 -1.69 -16.02 0.67
N PHE A 41 -0.97 -15.59 -0.36
CA PHE A 41 -0.16 -16.46 -1.21
C PHE A 41 1.34 -16.32 -0.93
N TYR A 42 1.76 -15.11 -0.55
CA TYR A 42 3.17 -14.79 -0.38
C TYR A 42 3.35 -13.63 0.58
N GLU A 43 4.44 -13.65 1.32
CA GLU A 43 4.85 -12.59 2.22
C GLU A 43 6.37 -12.60 2.39
N ASP A 44 7.01 -11.44 2.29
CA ASP A 44 8.41 -11.21 2.67
C ASP A 44 8.60 -9.81 3.26
N ASP A 45 9.85 -9.35 3.40
CA ASP A 45 10.17 -8.04 3.98
C ASP A 45 9.81 -6.85 3.07
N GLU A 46 9.58 -7.07 1.77
CA GLU A 46 9.28 -6.00 0.80
C GLU A 46 7.78 -5.92 0.51
N CYS A 47 7.08 -7.05 0.43
CA CYS A 47 5.65 -7.07 0.10
C CYS A 47 4.89 -8.27 0.66
N TRP A 48 3.57 -8.20 0.50
CA TRP A 48 2.67 -9.33 0.64
C TRP A 48 1.76 -9.43 -0.59
N ILE A 49 1.29 -10.64 -0.88
CA ILE A 49 0.39 -10.94 -1.99
C ILE A 49 -0.79 -11.73 -1.46
N ALA A 50 -1.99 -11.18 -1.65
CA ALA A 50 -3.24 -11.78 -1.20
C ALA A 50 -4.33 -11.59 -2.26
N GLU A 51 -5.44 -12.29 -2.10
CA GLU A 51 -6.62 -12.07 -2.94
C GLU A 51 -7.33 -10.76 -2.51
N CYS A 52 -7.63 -9.89 -3.46
CA CYS A 52 -8.41 -8.67 -3.20
C CYS A 52 -9.89 -9.05 -2.96
N GLU A 53 -10.47 -8.67 -1.82
CA GLU A 53 -11.88 -8.97 -1.49
C GLU A 53 -12.89 -8.34 -2.46
N SER A 54 -12.57 -7.15 -2.99
CA SER A 54 -13.47 -6.45 -3.91
C SER A 54 -13.36 -6.92 -5.35
N CYS A 55 -12.19 -7.40 -5.77
CA CYS A 55 -11.93 -7.75 -7.18
C CYS A 55 -11.84 -9.26 -7.42
N ALA A 56 -11.65 -10.07 -6.37
CA ALA A 56 -11.38 -11.51 -6.44
C ALA A 56 -10.21 -11.88 -7.39
N VAL A 57 -9.16 -11.07 -7.36
CA VAL A 57 -7.90 -11.28 -8.11
C VAL A 57 -6.71 -11.04 -7.18
N PRO A 58 -5.54 -11.64 -7.44
CA PRO A 58 -4.37 -11.42 -6.59
C PRO A 58 -3.86 -9.98 -6.73
N MET A 59 -3.49 -9.39 -5.61
CA MET A 59 -2.86 -8.08 -5.54
C MET A 59 -1.55 -8.16 -4.75
N VAL A 60 -0.54 -7.46 -5.24
CA VAL A 60 0.70 -7.21 -4.51
C VAL A 60 0.59 -5.87 -3.81
N VAL A 61 1.01 -5.83 -2.54
CA VAL A 61 1.06 -4.62 -1.74
C VAL A 61 2.48 -4.41 -1.24
N TRP A 62 3.04 -3.25 -1.54
CA TRP A 62 4.36 -2.87 -1.05
C TRP A 62 4.27 -2.54 0.44
N ARG A 63 5.23 -2.94 1.27
CA ARG A 63 5.14 -2.66 2.71
C ARG A 63 5.37 -1.20 3.09
N GLU A 64 6.15 -0.48 2.31
CA GLU A 64 6.36 0.94 2.57
C GLU A 64 5.08 1.71 2.24
N HIS A 65 4.59 2.51 3.20
CA HIS A 65 3.44 3.41 2.97
C HIS A 65 3.87 4.57 2.09
N ASN A 66 3.90 4.31 0.79
CA ASN A 66 4.22 5.29 -0.23
C ASN A 66 3.56 4.87 -1.55
N ALA A 67 2.94 5.82 -2.24
CA ALA A 67 2.27 5.60 -3.52
C ALA A 67 3.25 5.46 -4.71
N ASN A 68 4.51 5.88 -4.54
CA ASN A 68 5.47 6.08 -5.62
C ASN A 68 6.75 5.24 -5.41
N PRO A 69 6.69 3.91 -5.45
CA PRO A 69 7.89 3.08 -5.50
C PRO A 69 8.73 3.42 -6.74
N SER A 70 10.03 3.21 -6.65
CA SER A 70 10.92 3.26 -7.82
C SER A 70 10.52 2.18 -8.83
N ASP A 71 10.92 2.36 -10.09
CA ASP A 71 10.59 1.38 -11.13
C ASP A 71 11.25 0.02 -10.87
N GLU A 72 12.44 -0.01 -10.25
CA GLU A 72 13.09 -1.24 -9.81
C GLU A 72 12.28 -1.98 -8.75
N VAL A 73 11.70 -1.25 -7.79
CA VAL A 73 10.81 -1.84 -6.78
C VAL A 73 9.57 -2.40 -7.48
N LYS A 74 8.92 -1.63 -8.35
CA LYS A 74 7.74 -2.12 -9.10
C LYS A 74 8.03 -3.40 -9.87
N THR A 75 9.16 -3.47 -10.58
CA THR A 75 9.57 -4.68 -11.30
C THR A 75 9.64 -5.88 -10.38
N ARG A 76 10.34 -5.79 -9.24
CA ARG A 76 10.42 -6.91 -8.28
C ARG A 76 9.06 -7.31 -7.70
N LEU A 77 8.21 -6.33 -7.39
CA LEU A 77 6.85 -6.58 -6.91
C LEU A 77 6.00 -7.32 -7.96
N HIS A 78 6.10 -6.91 -9.23
CA HIS A 78 5.36 -7.52 -10.33
C HIS A 78 5.86 -8.94 -10.64
N GLU A 79 7.17 -9.18 -10.58
CA GLU A 79 7.76 -10.52 -10.73
C GLU A 79 7.29 -11.48 -9.64
N LYS A 80 7.18 -11.01 -8.39
CA LYS A 80 6.62 -11.81 -7.29
C LYS A 80 5.14 -12.11 -7.52
N LEU A 81 4.37 -11.12 -7.99
CA LEU A 81 2.96 -11.29 -8.33
C LEU A 81 2.75 -12.29 -9.47
N GLU A 82 3.61 -12.24 -10.49
CA GLU A 82 3.59 -13.18 -11.63
C GLU A 82 3.71 -14.62 -11.16
N LYS A 83 4.70 -14.91 -10.30
CA LYS A 83 4.91 -16.26 -9.72
C LYS A 83 3.67 -16.78 -9.00
N VAL A 84 3.00 -15.91 -8.21
CA VAL A 84 1.76 -16.27 -7.53
C VAL A 84 0.63 -16.55 -8.53
N VAL A 85 0.51 -15.77 -9.60
CA VAL A 85 -0.49 -16.02 -10.64
C VAL A 85 -0.22 -17.36 -11.33
N GLU A 86 1.02 -17.62 -11.73
CA GLU A 86 1.43 -18.86 -12.39
C GLU A 86 1.07 -20.10 -11.55
N GLU A 87 1.35 -20.03 -10.25
CA GLU A 87 1.12 -21.13 -9.31
C GLU A 87 -0.36 -21.34 -8.97
N PHE A 88 -1.12 -20.27 -8.71
CA PHE A 88 -2.45 -20.37 -8.08
C PHE A 88 -3.63 -20.03 -8.99
N PHE A 89 -3.42 -19.42 -10.16
CA PHE A 89 -4.49 -18.89 -11.01
C PHE A 89 -4.40 -19.35 -12.46
N ASP A 90 -5.55 -19.50 -13.12
CA ASP A 90 -5.65 -19.98 -14.50
C ASP A 90 -5.99 -18.85 -15.48
N PHE A 91 -5.11 -17.83 -15.55
CA PHE A 91 -5.22 -16.77 -16.55
C PHE A 91 -3.86 -16.14 -16.86
N GLU A 92 -3.75 -15.58 -18.06
CA GLU A 92 -2.62 -14.70 -18.40
C GLU A 92 -2.85 -13.32 -17.77
N MET A 93 -1.90 -12.82 -16.97
CA MET A 93 -2.10 -11.56 -16.24
C MET A 93 -1.69 -10.31 -17.02
N ARG A 94 -2.39 -9.21 -16.74
CA ARG A 94 -1.92 -7.82 -16.92
C ARG A 94 -1.89 -7.13 -15.57
N ILE A 95 -0.91 -6.25 -15.39
CA ILE A 95 -0.84 -5.39 -14.22
C ILE A 95 -1.85 -4.25 -14.34
N ASP A 96 -2.64 -4.05 -13.28
CA ASP A 96 -3.47 -2.88 -13.03
C ASP A 96 -2.93 -2.10 -11.83
N ASN A 97 -2.29 -0.97 -12.11
CA ASN A 97 -1.70 -0.06 -11.12
C ASN A 97 -2.69 1.02 -10.62
N ASN A 98 -3.98 0.94 -10.98
CA ASN A 98 -4.96 1.91 -10.51
C ASN A 98 -5.38 1.60 -9.06
N MET A 99 -4.80 2.32 -8.09
CA MET A 99 -4.94 2.09 -6.64
C MET A 99 -6.32 2.50 -6.05
N ARG A 100 -7.15 3.24 -6.80
CA ARG A 100 -8.53 3.62 -6.43
C ARG A 100 -8.72 4.06 -4.97
N THR A 101 -9.19 3.17 -4.10
CA THR A 101 -9.68 3.46 -2.74
C THR A 101 -8.56 3.86 -1.77
N ILE A 102 -7.34 3.33 -1.96
CA ILE A 102 -6.19 3.62 -1.11
C ILE A 102 -5.06 4.16 -2.00
N PRO A 103 -5.20 5.39 -2.51
CA PRO A 103 -4.32 5.93 -3.54
C PRO A 103 -2.94 6.37 -3.01
N ASP A 104 -2.75 6.40 -1.70
CA ASP A 104 -1.53 6.84 -1.02
C ASP A 104 -0.59 5.68 -0.62
N HIS A 105 -1.02 4.42 -0.82
CA HIS A 105 -0.24 3.21 -0.52
C HIS A 105 -0.17 2.31 -1.74
N TYR A 106 1.05 2.10 -2.27
CA TYR A 106 1.24 1.33 -3.49
C TYR A 106 0.75 -0.12 -3.40
N HIS A 107 -0.17 -0.45 -4.31
CA HIS A 107 -0.59 -1.80 -4.58
C HIS A 107 -0.97 -1.94 -6.06
N ALA A 108 -0.83 -3.16 -6.58
CA ALA A 108 -1.17 -3.48 -7.96
C ALA A 108 -1.93 -4.81 -8.04
N HIS A 109 -2.91 -4.87 -8.93
CA HIS A 109 -3.71 -6.07 -9.15
C HIS A 109 -3.23 -6.80 -10.41
N ALA A 110 -3.18 -8.13 -10.37
CA ALA A 110 -3.05 -8.95 -11.57
C ALA A 110 -4.44 -9.32 -12.08
N ARG A 111 -4.81 -8.75 -13.22
CA ARG A 111 -6.11 -9.03 -13.88
C ARG A 111 -5.92 -9.90 -15.12
N PRO A 112 -6.89 -10.73 -15.53
CA PRO A 112 -6.82 -11.46 -16.79
C PRO A 112 -6.64 -10.54 -18.01
N LYS A 113 -5.80 -10.94 -18.97
CA LYS A 113 -5.74 -10.29 -20.29
C LYS A 113 -7.02 -10.61 -21.06
N GLY A 114 -7.65 -9.58 -21.63
CA GLY A 114 -8.78 -9.73 -22.56
C GLY A 114 -10.09 -10.29 -21.97
N GLY A 115 -10.23 -10.36 -20.64
CA GLY A 115 -11.36 -11.04 -19.99
C GLY A 115 -12.02 -10.29 -18.84
N PHE A 116 -13.13 -10.85 -18.36
CA PHE A 116 -13.81 -10.48 -17.12
C PHE A 116 -13.00 -10.97 -15.91
N TYR A 117 -13.10 -10.26 -14.78
CA TYR A 117 -12.49 -10.68 -13.51
C TYR A 117 -13.57 -10.89 -12.44
N GLY A 118 -13.29 -11.79 -11.50
CA GLY A 118 -14.22 -12.16 -10.43
C GLY A 118 -13.87 -13.53 -9.84
N TYR A 119 -14.76 -14.04 -8.99
CA TYR A 119 -14.59 -15.34 -8.36
C TYR A 119 -14.46 -16.48 -9.39
N GLY A 120 -13.70 -17.52 -9.04
CA GLY A 120 -13.57 -18.75 -9.85
C GLY A 120 -12.38 -18.81 -10.80
N LEU A 121 -11.46 -17.84 -10.74
CA LEU A 121 -10.23 -17.83 -11.56
C LEU A 121 -9.06 -18.63 -10.97
N ARG A 122 -9.23 -19.19 -9.77
CA ARG A 122 -8.21 -20.01 -9.10
C ARG A 122 -8.10 -21.36 -9.78
N ARG A 123 -6.87 -21.89 -9.86
CA ARG A 123 -6.65 -23.29 -10.27
C ARG A 123 -7.34 -24.23 -9.28
N ALA A 124 -7.98 -25.26 -9.80
CA ALA A 124 -8.47 -26.36 -8.97
C ALA A 124 -7.28 -27.08 -8.34
N LYS A 125 -7.30 -27.28 -7.02
CA LYS A 125 -6.30 -28.06 -6.29
C LYS A 125 -6.40 -29.54 -6.63
#